data_AF-A0A932RB06-F1
#
_entry.id   AF-A0A932RB06-F1
#
_cell.length_a   1.000
_cell.length_b   1.000
_cell.length_c   1.000
_cell.angle_alpha   90.00
_cell.angle_beta   90.00
_cell.angle_gamma   90.00
#
_symmetry.space_group_name_H-M   'P 1'
#
loop_
_entity.id
_entity.type
_entity.pdbx_description
1 polymer ?
#
loop_
_entity_poly.entity_id
_entity_poly.type
_entity_poly.pdbx_seq_one_letter_code
_entity_poly.pdbx_strand_id
1 'polypeptide(L)'
;MRAKRIVLPLMVLALLTLLPAISARALARAQEHVSEPAQAAPEDKSVGGERAKETRQEAGEEEENENLKHSGAIRYLARKTGMRVHQVHLLAIGLNFAIIGFLVYWFARKSVPAALRKRTESIRRALEEARAASQEANRRLGKIETRLRQLDVEIGQMQAAAEKEAEAEEVRIRKAAEEDVRKVVQAAEQEIAAAAKQARRELTSHTADLAVALARKQIHVDPATDQALVRNFAGKLLSGNGGKGGR
;
A
#
# COMPACT_ATOMS: atom_id res chain seq x y z
N MET A 1 -44.01 25.76 5.31
CA MET A 1 -42.77 25.95 4.50
C MET A 1 -43.02 26.51 3.07
N ARG A 2 -44.14 27.18 2.78
CA ARG A 2 -44.44 27.67 1.41
C ARG A 2 -44.12 29.16 1.16
N ALA A 3 -44.07 30.00 2.20
CA ALA A 3 -43.79 31.44 2.05
C ALA A 3 -42.34 31.78 1.68
N LYS A 4 -41.35 30.94 2.05
CA LYS A 4 -39.92 31.18 1.73
C LYS A 4 -39.54 30.89 0.26
N ARG A 5 -40.31 30.07 -0.45
CA ARG A 5 -40.01 29.67 -1.84
C ARG A 5 -40.48 30.68 -2.89
N ILE A 6 -41.38 31.60 -2.52
CA ILE A 6 -41.95 32.61 -3.42
C ILE A 6 -41.18 33.94 -3.32
N VAL A 7 -40.56 34.24 -2.17
CA VAL A 7 -39.80 35.48 -1.96
C VAL A 7 -38.41 35.43 -2.62
N LEU A 8 -37.82 34.24 -2.78
CA LEU A 8 -36.52 34.06 -3.43
C LEU A 8 -36.53 34.37 -4.95
N PRO A 9 -37.49 33.87 -5.77
CA PRO A 9 -37.56 34.25 -7.18
C PRO A 9 -37.95 35.71 -7.38
N LEU A 10 -38.72 36.30 -6.46
CA LEU A 10 -39.11 37.72 -6.53
C LEU A 10 -37.93 38.67 -6.24
N MET A 11 -36.99 38.23 -5.39
CA MET A 11 -35.71 38.92 -5.13
C MET A 11 -34.69 38.77 -6.26
N VAL A 12 -34.63 37.60 -6.92
CA VAL A 12 -33.81 37.43 -8.13
C VAL A 12 -34.38 38.25 -9.29
N LEU A 13 -35.71 38.34 -9.42
CA LEU A 13 -36.36 39.20 -10.41
C LEU A 13 -36.10 40.68 -10.12
N ALA A 14 -36.10 41.11 -8.85
CA ALA A 14 -35.77 42.48 -8.46
C ALA A 14 -34.27 42.83 -8.61
N LEU A 15 -33.38 41.83 -8.51
CA LEU A 15 -31.94 42.00 -8.77
C LEU A 15 -31.62 41.97 -10.28
N LEU A 16 -32.44 41.29 -11.08
CA LEU A 16 -32.36 41.24 -12.55
C LEU A 16 -32.92 42.50 -13.22
N THR A 17 -33.80 43.26 -12.56
CA THR A 17 -34.32 44.54 -13.06
C THR A 17 -33.35 45.72 -12.92
N LEU A 18 -32.13 45.50 -12.41
CA LEU A 18 -31.11 46.53 -12.20
C LEU A 18 -29.87 46.40 -13.09
N LEU A 19 -29.94 45.61 -14.18
CA LEU A 19 -28.95 45.66 -15.27
C LEU A 19 -29.63 46.25 -16.51
N PRO A 20 -29.22 47.43 -17.02
CA PRO A 20 -29.66 47.86 -18.33
C PRO A 20 -29.18 46.85 -19.40
N ALA A 21 -30.04 46.61 -20.37
CA ALA A 21 -29.91 45.58 -21.40
C ALA A 21 -28.72 45.81 -22.35
N ILE A 22 -27.49 45.53 -21.91
CA ILE A 22 -26.27 45.68 -22.73
C ILE A 22 -25.71 44.34 -23.25
N SER A 23 -26.03 43.19 -22.66
CA SER A 23 -25.30 41.95 -22.96
C SER A 23 -26.11 40.89 -23.72
N ALA A 24 -26.83 41.27 -24.77
CA ALA A 24 -27.39 40.28 -25.73
C ALA A 24 -27.10 40.61 -27.21
N ARG A 25 -26.81 41.87 -27.55
CA ARG A 25 -26.54 42.27 -28.94
C ARG A 25 -25.05 42.32 -29.30
N ALA A 26 -24.17 42.41 -28.29
CA ALA A 26 -22.71 42.36 -28.47
C ALA A 26 -22.18 40.94 -28.69
N LEU A 27 -22.79 39.93 -28.05
CA LEU A 27 -22.33 38.54 -28.14
C LEU A 27 -22.72 37.86 -29.47
N ALA A 28 -23.78 38.34 -30.13
CA ALA A 28 -24.22 37.81 -31.44
C ALA A 28 -23.34 38.29 -32.62
N ARG A 29 -22.63 39.42 -32.48
CA ARG A 29 -21.80 39.98 -33.57
C ARG A 29 -20.39 39.40 -33.62
N ALA A 30 -19.96 38.69 -32.58
CA ALA A 30 -18.61 38.13 -32.45
C ALA A 30 -18.47 36.73 -33.08
N GLN A 31 -19.57 36.09 -33.49
CA GLN A 31 -19.58 34.70 -33.96
C GLN A 31 -19.80 34.54 -35.47
N GLU A 32 -19.93 35.65 -36.22
CA GLU A 32 -20.23 35.64 -37.66
C GLU A 32 -19.02 35.99 -38.55
N HIS A 33 -17.83 36.19 -37.97
CA HIS A 33 -16.61 36.53 -38.70
C HIS A 33 -15.70 35.30 -38.92
N VAL A 34 -16.17 34.34 -39.72
CA VAL A 34 -15.31 33.32 -40.35
C VAL A 34 -15.83 33.08 -41.79
N SER A 35 -14.94 33.33 -42.76
CA SER A 35 -14.96 32.94 -44.19
C SER A 35 -15.46 33.94 -45.27
N GLU A 36 -14.47 34.43 -46.02
CA GLU A 36 -14.44 34.73 -47.48
C GLU A 36 -15.01 36.06 -48.06
N PRO A 37 -14.51 36.52 -49.24
CA PRO A 37 -13.81 37.80 -49.32
C PRO A 37 -14.48 38.89 -50.17
N ALA A 38 -14.12 40.13 -49.84
CA ALA A 38 -13.89 41.30 -50.68
C ALA A 38 -14.89 41.65 -51.81
N GLN A 39 -15.62 42.76 -51.59
CA GLN A 39 -15.54 43.93 -52.48
C GLN A 39 -16.13 45.23 -51.85
N ALA A 40 -15.34 46.30 -51.99
CA ALA A 40 -15.68 47.73 -52.04
C ALA A 40 -16.00 48.56 -50.76
N ALA A 41 -14.92 49.13 -50.19
CA ALA A 41 -14.68 50.57 -49.92
C ALA A 41 -15.51 51.32 -48.83
N PRO A 42 -15.06 52.50 -48.32
CA PRO A 42 -14.54 52.62 -46.96
C PRO A 42 -15.31 53.63 -46.09
N GLU A 43 -15.48 53.41 -44.78
CA GLU A 43 -15.81 54.52 -43.88
C GLU A 43 -15.07 54.45 -42.53
N ASP A 44 -14.50 55.62 -42.24
CA ASP A 44 -13.62 56.03 -41.16
C ASP A 44 -14.37 56.10 -39.81
N LYS A 45 -13.91 55.33 -38.81
CA LYS A 45 -14.43 55.40 -37.44
C LYS A 45 -13.61 56.38 -36.63
N SER A 46 -14.00 57.66 -36.66
CA SER A 46 -13.44 58.67 -35.77
C SER A 46 -14.08 58.59 -34.38
N VAL A 47 -13.21 58.65 -33.36
CA VAL A 47 -13.50 58.63 -31.91
C VAL A 47 -14.45 59.77 -31.46
N GLY A 48 -14.73 60.75 -32.31
CA GLY A 48 -15.72 61.80 -32.06
C GLY A 48 -17.18 61.32 -32.11
N GLY A 49 -17.47 60.22 -32.81
CA GLY A 49 -18.84 59.71 -32.97
C GLY A 49 -19.40 58.97 -31.76
N GLU A 50 -18.54 58.42 -30.89
CA GLU A 50 -18.97 57.72 -29.66
C GLU A 50 -19.27 58.70 -28.54
N ARG A 51 -18.43 59.72 -28.31
CA ARG A 51 -18.73 60.78 -27.33
C ARG A 51 -20.00 61.55 -27.68
N ALA A 52 -20.23 61.87 -28.96
CA ALA A 52 -21.45 62.54 -29.38
C ALA A 52 -22.71 61.67 -29.21
N LYS A 53 -22.58 60.34 -29.13
CA LYS A 53 -23.68 59.43 -28.81
C LYS A 53 -23.87 59.28 -27.31
N GLU A 54 -22.79 59.21 -26.53
CA GLU A 54 -22.84 59.19 -25.06
C GLU A 54 -23.45 60.49 -24.52
N THR A 55 -22.99 61.66 -24.97
CA THR A 55 -23.56 62.96 -24.53
C THR A 55 -25.01 63.16 -24.99
N ARG A 56 -25.43 62.52 -26.10
CA ARG A 56 -26.81 62.57 -26.60
C ARG A 56 -27.72 61.53 -25.96
N GLN A 57 -27.16 60.41 -25.48
CA GLN A 57 -27.85 59.42 -24.67
C GLN A 57 -28.02 59.91 -23.23
N GLU A 58 -26.99 60.51 -22.62
CA GLU A 58 -27.09 61.14 -21.30
C GLU A 58 -28.07 62.32 -21.29
N ALA A 59 -28.08 63.18 -22.32
CA ALA A 59 -29.05 64.27 -22.42
C ALA A 59 -30.51 63.79 -22.65
N GLY A 60 -30.70 62.67 -23.38
CA GLY A 60 -32.02 62.06 -23.56
C GLY A 60 -32.52 61.33 -22.30
N GLU A 61 -31.61 60.71 -21.55
CA GLU A 61 -31.90 60.03 -20.29
C GLU A 61 -32.15 61.01 -19.14
N GLU A 62 -31.57 62.21 -19.18
CA GLU A 62 -31.89 63.32 -18.27
C GLU A 62 -33.30 63.89 -18.52
N GLU A 63 -33.71 64.11 -19.77
CA GLU A 63 -35.08 64.53 -20.12
C GLU A 63 -36.13 63.46 -19.76
N GLU A 64 -35.82 62.18 -19.95
CA GLU A 64 -36.73 61.08 -19.59
C GLU A 64 -36.82 60.89 -18.06
N ASN A 65 -35.71 61.04 -17.32
CA ASN A 65 -35.71 61.08 -15.85
C ASN A 65 -36.44 62.29 -15.27
N GLU A 66 -36.33 63.47 -15.90
CA GLU A 66 -37.14 64.66 -15.58
C GLU A 66 -38.65 64.36 -15.73
N ASN A 67 -39.02 63.60 -16.75
CA ASN A 67 -40.41 63.20 -16.98
C ASN A 67 -40.90 62.13 -15.98
N LEU A 68 -40.01 61.26 -15.49
CA LEU A 68 -40.31 60.33 -14.39
C LEU A 68 -40.61 61.07 -13.06
N LYS A 69 -40.05 62.27 -12.84
CA LYS A 69 -40.39 63.16 -11.70
C LYS A 69 -41.83 63.69 -11.77
N HIS A 70 -42.48 63.61 -12.94
CA HIS A 70 -43.84 64.09 -13.19
C HIS A 70 -44.87 63.00 -13.55
N SER A 71 -44.55 61.73 -13.26
CA SER A 71 -45.48 60.61 -13.39
C SER A 71 -46.86 60.93 -12.76
N GLY A 72 -47.95 60.54 -13.43
CA GLY A 72 -49.33 60.87 -13.05
C GLY A 72 -49.71 60.52 -11.60
N ALA A 73 -49.01 59.54 -11.00
CA ALA A 73 -49.13 59.19 -9.59
C ALA A 73 -48.56 60.27 -8.65
N ILE A 74 -47.44 60.91 -9.01
CA ILE A 74 -46.78 61.99 -8.25
C ILE A 74 -47.61 63.28 -8.35
N ARG A 75 -48.21 63.56 -9.52
CA ARG A 75 -49.10 64.71 -9.74
C ARG A 75 -50.44 64.57 -8.99
N TYR A 76 -50.98 63.36 -8.88
CA TYR A 76 -52.20 63.08 -8.10
C TYR A 76 -51.97 63.28 -6.60
N LEU A 77 -50.83 62.82 -6.07
CA LEU A 77 -50.44 63.01 -4.67
C LEU A 77 -50.16 64.49 -4.34
N ALA A 78 -49.56 65.25 -5.25
CA ALA A 78 -49.29 66.68 -5.06
C ALA A 78 -50.58 67.53 -5.01
N ARG A 79 -51.60 67.20 -5.81
CA ARG A 79 -52.89 67.94 -5.83
C ARG A 79 -53.69 67.81 -4.53
N LYS A 80 -53.56 66.69 -3.82
CA LYS A 80 -54.31 66.43 -2.58
C LYS A 80 -53.59 66.92 -1.31
N THR A 81 -52.27 67.12 -1.38
CA THR A 81 -51.43 67.48 -0.22
C THR A 81 -50.86 68.90 -0.26
N GLY A 82 -51.01 69.65 -1.37
CA GLY A 82 -50.64 71.07 -1.43
C GLY A 82 -49.14 71.38 -1.29
N MET A 83 -48.25 70.40 -1.50
CA MET A 83 -46.80 70.56 -1.31
C MET A 83 -45.99 70.44 -2.62
N ARG A 84 -44.84 71.15 -2.67
CA ARG A 84 -43.90 71.28 -3.81
C ARG A 84 -43.47 69.90 -4.36
N VAL A 85 -43.60 69.72 -5.67
CA VAL A 85 -43.35 68.46 -6.42
C VAL A 85 -41.98 67.82 -6.14
N HIS A 86 -40.94 68.63 -5.93
CA HIS A 86 -39.58 68.15 -5.61
C HIS A 86 -39.49 67.39 -4.27
N GLN A 87 -40.29 67.77 -3.26
CA GLN A 87 -40.24 67.13 -1.94
C GLN A 87 -40.93 65.76 -1.93
N VAL A 88 -41.99 65.58 -2.73
CA VAL A 88 -42.70 64.29 -2.83
C VAL A 88 -41.80 63.22 -3.47
N HIS A 89 -40.97 63.60 -4.44
CA HIS A 89 -40.05 62.68 -5.08
C HIS A 89 -38.94 62.20 -4.14
N LEU A 90 -38.31 63.13 -3.39
CA LEU A 90 -37.31 62.78 -2.38
C LEU A 90 -37.91 61.93 -1.25
N LEU A 91 -39.14 62.22 -0.83
CA LEU A 91 -39.85 61.41 0.15
C LEU A 91 -40.13 59.99 -0.37
N ALA A 92 -40.53 59.86 -1.64
CA ALA A 92 -40.80 58.56 -2.27
C ALA A 92 -39.53 57.71 -2.40
N ILE A 93 -38.40 58.31 -2.80
CA ILE A 93 -37.10 57.63 -2.85
C ILE A 93 -36.64 57.22 -1.45
N GLY A 94 -36.70 58.14 -0.48
CA GLY A 94 -36.33 57.86 0.91
C GLY A 94 -37.19 56.75 1.52
N LEU A 95 -38.50 56.76 1.25
CA LEU A 95 -39.42 55.71 1.69
C LEU A 95 -39.12 54.37 1.03
N ASN A 96 -38.84 54.34 -0.27
CA ASN A 96 -38.45 53.12 -0.99
C ASN A 96 -37.13 52.55 -0.42
N PHE A 97 -36.10 53.39 -0.28
CA PHE A 97 -34.83 52.98 0.32
C PHE A 97 -35.00 52.48 1.76
N ALA A 98 -35.86 53.12 2.56
CA ALA A 98 -36.17 52.67 3.91
C ALA A 98 -36.87 51.31 3.92
N ILE A 99 -37.82 51.06 3.01
CA ILE A 99 -38.52 49.78 2.88
C ILE A 99 -37.55 48.66 2.46
N ILE A 100 -36.71 48.90 1.45
CA ILE A 100 -35.70 47.93 0.99
C ILE A 100 -34.67 47.70 2.09
N GLY A 101 -34.15 48.77 2.71
CA GLY A 101 -33.18 48.70 3.80
C GLY A 101 -33.72 47.93 5.00
N PHE A 102 -34.99 48.15 5.37
CA PHE A 102 -35.65 47.40 6.43
C PHE A 102 -35.79 45.90 6.09
N LEU A 103 -36.17 45.58 4.84
CA LEU A 103 -36.31 44.19 4.40
C LEU A 103 -34.95 43.47 4.39
N VAL A 104 -33.90 44.11 3.88
CA VAL A 104 -32.53 43.60 3.88
C VAL A 104 -32.03 43.45 5.32
N TYR A 105 -32.24 44.45 6.18
CA TYR A 105 -31.84 44.38 7.59
C TYR A 105 -32.52 43.22 8.31
N TRP A 106 -33.84 43.06 8.14
CA TRP A 106 -34.60 41.97 8.75
C TRP A 106 -34.12 40.59 8.28
N PHE A 107 -33.85 40.44 6.98
CA PHE A 107 -33.32 39.18 6.43
C PHE A 107 -31.87 38.92 6.86
N ALA A 108 -31.00 39.93 6.81
CA ALA A 108 -29.60 39.83 7.19
C ALA A 108 -29.45 39.50 8.69
N ARG A 109 -30.25 40.14 9.56
CA ARG A 109 -30.28 39.85 10.99
C ARG A 109 -30.61 38.39 11.29
N LYS A 110 -31.40 37.74 10.43
CA LYS A 110 -31.76 36.32 10.58
C LYS A 110 -30.74 35.36 9.95
N SER A 111 -30.25 35.66 8.75
CA SER A 111 -29.45 34.72 7.94
C SER A 111 -27.95 34.81 8.22
N VAL A 112 -27.41 36.01 8.46
CA VAL A 112 -25.97 36.22 8.62
C VAL A 112 -25.43 35.50 9.87
N PRO A 113 -25.97 35.71 11.09
CA PRO A 113 -25.46 35.02 12.28
C PRO A 113 -25.53 33.49 12.18
N ALA A 114 -26.57 32.96 11.52
CA ALA A 114 -26.73 31.53 11.32
C ALA A 114 -25.65 30.94 10.39
N ALA A 115 -25.31 31.64 9.30
CA ALA A 115 -24.26 31.23 8.39
C ALA A 115 -22.86 31.27 9.04
N LEU A 116 -22.57 32.31 9.82
CA LEU A 116 -21.30 32.43 10.54
C LEU A 116 -21.18 31.36 11.62
N ARG A 117 -22.24 31.12 12.41
CA ARG A 117 -22.26 30.03 13.41
C ARG A 117 -21.99 28.66 12.77
N LYS A 118 -22.65 28.36 11.64
CA LYS A 118 -22.42 27.10 10.91
C LYS A 118 -20.96 26.96 10.45
N ARG A 119 -20.35 28.04 9.94
CA ARG A 119 -18.94 28.04 9.54
C ARG A 119 -18.01 27.86 10.75
N THR A 120 -18.28 28.53 11.87
CA THR A 120 -17.50 28.36 13.09
C THR A 120 -17.62 26.94 13.63
N GLU A 121 -18.81 26.35 13.64
CA GLU A 121 -19.02 24.95 14.03
C GLU A 121 -18.28 23.98 13.10
N SER A 122 -18.34 24.18 11.78
CA SER A 122 -17.60 23.32 10.85
C SER A 122 -16.08 23.42 11.03
N ILE A 123 -15.55 24.63 11.28
CA ILE A 123 -14.12 24.84 11.53
C ILE A 123 -13.72 24.19 12.87
N ARG A 124 -14.54 24.34 13.92
CA ARG A 124 -14.29 23.68 15.21
C ARG A 124 -14.27 22.16 15.05
N ARG A 125 -15.26 21.59 14.36
CA ARG A 125 -15.30 20.15 14.08
C ARG A 125 -14.08 19.68 13.29
N ALA A 126 -13.71 20.40 12.23
CA ALA A 126 -12.52 20.06 11.43
C ALA A 126 -11.22 20.13 12.27
N LEU A 127 -11.09 21.11 13.17
CA LEU A 127 -9.95 21.21 14.09
C LEU A 127 -9.94 20.10 15.13
N GLU A 128 -11.10 19.73 15.68
CA GLU A 128 -11.24 18.61 16.61
C GLU A 128 -10.90 17.27 15.94
N GLU A 129 -11.41 17.06 14.73
CA GLU A 129 -11.12 15.87 13.92
C GLU A 129 -9.64 15.80 13.54
N ALA A 130 -9.04 16.91 13.09
CA ALA A 130 -7.60 16.96 12.81
C ALA A 130 -6.77 16.65 14.07
N ARG A 131 -7.13 17.20 15.23
CA ARG A 131 -6.46 16.89 16.50
C ARG A 131 -6.62 15.42 16.88
N ALA A 132 -7.82 14.86 16.74
CA ALA A 132 -8.06 13.45 17.02
C ALA A 132 -7.25 12.55 16.09
N ALA A 133 -7.20 12.87 14.79
CA ALA A 133 -6.39 12.16 13.80
C ALA A 133 -4.89 12.24 14.12
N SER A 134 -4.37 13.42 14.51
CA SER A 134 -2.98 13.58 14.93
C SER A 134 -2.67 12.78 16.20
N GLN A 135 -3.55 12.79 17.20
CA GLN A 135 -3.37 12.01 18.43
C GLN A 135 -3.38 10.50 18.12
N GLU A 136 -4.27 10.04 17.25
CA GLU A 136 -4.30 8.64 16.84
C GLU A 136 -3.06 8.25 16.05
N ALA A 137 -2.59 9.09 15.13
CA ALA A 137 -1.35 8.88 14.40
C ALA A 137 -0.14 8.77 15.36
N ASN A 138 -0.02 9.68 16.33
CA ASN A 138 1.03 9.64 17.34
C ASN A 138 0.95 8.39 18.22
N ARG A 139 -0.26 7.97 18.61
CA ARG A 139 -0.47 6.72 19.36
C ARG A 139 -0.06 5.49 18.54
N ARG A 140 -0.37 5.47 17.24
CA ARG A 140 0.03 4.39 16.33
C ARG A 140 1.54 4.36 16.15
N LEU A 141 2.18 5.53 15.97
CA LEU A 141 3.62 5.67 15.88
C LEU A 141 4.31 5.11 17.13
N GLY A 142 3.90 5.54 18.33
CA GLY A 142 4.49 5.04 19.58
C GLY A 142 4.33 3.53 19.77
N LYS A 143 3.22 2.93 19.30
CA LYS A 143 3.05 1.47 19.28
C LYS A 143 4.02 0.79 18.33
N ILE A 144 4.20 1.34 17.13
CA ILE A 144 5.13 0.80 16.12
C ILE A 144 6.56 0.89 16.64
N GLU A 145 6.98 2.04 17.15
CA GLU A 145 8.31 2.22 17.73
C GLU A 145 8.57 1.25 18.90
N THR A 146 7.57 1.02 19.75
CA THR A 146 7.69 0.04 20.84
C THR A 146 7.85 -1.37 20.31
N ARG A 147 7.07 -1.75 19.28
CA ARG A 147 7.20 -3.05 18.63
C ARG A 147 8.54 -3.23 17.93
N LEU A 148 9.04 -2.19 17.27
CA LEU A 148 10.37 -2.22 16.63
C LEU A 148 11.47 -2.45 17.67
N ARG A 149 11.44 -1.70 18.79
CA ARG A 149 12.40 -1.92 19.89
C ARG A 149 12.30 -3.34 20.47
N GLN A 150 11.09 -3.88 20.60
CA GLN A 150 10.89 -5.27 21.06
C GLN A 150 11.47 -6.28 20.06
N LEU A 151 11.23 -6.08 18.77
CA LEU A 151 11.79 -6.92 17.71
C LEU A 151 13.33 -6.89 17.70
N ASP A 152 13.96 -5.72 17.88
CA ASP A 152 15.42 -5.62 17.95
C ASP A 152 15.98 -6.45 19.12
N VAL A 153 15.30 -6.43 20.27
CA VAL A 153 15.67 -7.25 21.44
C VAL A 153 15.45 -8.73 21.16
N GLU A 154 14.31 -9.12 20.56
CA GLU A 154 14.01 -10.50 20.19
C GLU A 154 15.02 -11.05 19.16
N ILE A 155 15.40 -10.24 18.18
CA ILE A 155 16.43 -10.59 17.19
C ILE A 155 17.79 -10.80 17.88
N GLY A 156 18.17 -9.91 18.79
CA GLY A 156 19.40 -10.08 19.57
C GLY A 156 19.39 -11.36 20.40
N GLN A 157 18.26 -11.69 21.03
CA GLN A 157 18.07 -12.93 21.78
C GLN A 157 18.13 -14.17 20.86
N MET A 158 17.50 -14.11 19.69
CA MET A 158 17.54 -15.19 18.71
C MET A 158 18.96 -15.42 18.19
N GLN A 159 19.72 -14.37 17.90
CA GLN A 159 21.12 -14.49 17.46
C GLN A 159 21.98 -15.12 18.56
N ALA A 160 21.88 -14.64 19.80
CA ALA A 160 22.64 -15.20 20.92
C ALA A 160 22.27 -16.67 21.21
N ALA A 161 20.98 -17.03 21.08
CA ALA A 161 20.53 -18.41 21.23
C ALA A 161 21.05 -19.30 20.09
N ALA A 162 20.99 -18.81 18.84
CA ALA A 162 21.48 -19.54 17.67
C ALA A 162 23.00 -19.75 17.71
N GLU A 163 23.77 -18.75 18.15
CA GLU A 163 25.22 -18.88 18.32
C GLU A 163 25.56 -19.93 19.38
N LYS A 164 24.89 -19.88 20.54
CA LYS A 164 25.07 -20.88 21.60
C LYS A 164 24.65 -22.30 21.16
N GLU A 165 23.56 -22.41 20.40
CA GLU A 165 23.12 -23.70 19.86
C GLU A 165 24.09 -24.23 18.81
N ALA A 166 24.61 -23.38 17.93
CA ALA A 166 25.61 -23.74 16.94
C ALA A 166 26.90 -24.24 17.59
N GLU A 167 27.41 -23.57 18.63
CA GLU A 167 28.58 -24.01 19.39
C GLU A 167 28.35 -25.38 20.06
N ALA A 168 27.19 -25.57 20.70
CA ALA A 168 26.85 -26.84 21.34
C ALA A 168 26.71 -27.97 20.32
N GLU A 169 26.14 -27.68 19.15
CA GLU A 169 25.98 -28.62 18.06
C GLU A 169 27.32 -28.99 17.42
N GLU A 170 28.22 -28.02 17.22
CA GLU A 170 29.57 -28.26 16.73
C GLU A 170 30.32 -29.25 17.63
N VAL A 171 30.27 -29.04 18.95
CA VAL A 171 30.86 -29.95 19.93
C VAL A 171 30.24 -31.35 19.85
N ARG A 172 28.91 -31.43 19.71
CA ARG A 172 28.19 -32.71 19.59
C ARG A 172 28.58 -33.47 18.33
N ILE A 173 28.58 -32.79 17.18
CA ILE A 173 28.96 -33.35 15.88
C ILE A 173 30.40 -33.83 15.92
N ARG A 174 31.32 -33.01 16.45
CA ARG A 174 32.73 -33.38 16.57
C ARG A 174 32.91 -34.64 17.42
N LYS A 175 32.24 -34.71 18.57
CA LYS A 175 32.30 -35.90 19.43
C LYS A 175 31.73 -37.13 18.74
N ALA A 176 30.59 -37.01 18.06
CA ALA A 176 30.00 -38.11 17.31
C ALA A 176 30.93 -38.58 16.18
N ALA A 177 31.54 -37.65 15.45
CA ALA A 177 32.50 -37.96 14.40
C ALA A 177 33.73 -38.69 14.96
N GLU A 178 34.28 -38.26 16.09
CA GLU A 178 35.40 -38.94 16.76
C GLU A 178 35.03 -40.36 17.21
N GLU A 179 33.81 -40.57 17.73
CA GLU A 179 33.31 -41.89 18.08
C GLU A 179 33.12 -42.79 16.85
N ASP A 180 32.61 -42.24 15.76
CA ASP A 180 32.40 -42.99 14.52
C ASP A 180 33.72 -43.36 13.85
N VAL A 181 34.71 -42.46 13.84
CA VAL A 181 36.07 -42.78 13.39
C VAL A 181 36.63 -43.96 14.18
N ARG A 182 36.48 -43.97 15.52
CA ARG A 182 36.94 -45.09 16.35
C ARG A 182 36.23 -46.39 16.00
N LYS A 183 34.92 -46.38 15.77
CA LYS A 183 34.16 -47.57 15.36
C LYS A 183 34.61 -48.09 14.00
N VAL A 184 34.83 -47.19 13.03
CA VAL A 184 35.31 -47.56 11.69
C VAL A 184 36.69 -48.20 11.77
N VAL A 185 37.61 -47.62 12.55
CA VAL A 185 38.94 -48.21 12.75
C VAL A 185 38.85 -49.59 13.39
N GLN A 186 38.06 -49.75 14.45
CA GLN A 186 37.87 -51.05 15.10
C GLN A 186 37.26 -52.10 14.15
N ALA A 187 36.28 -51.72 13.35
CA ALA A 187 35.67 -52.61 12.36
C ALA A 187 36.69 -53.02 11.29
N ALA A 188 37.49 -52.07 10.79
CA ALA A 188 38.55 -52.35 9.81
C ALA A 188 39.64 -53.27 10.40
N GLU A 189 40.06 -53.06 11.65
CA GLU A 189 41.01 -53.94 12.34
C GLU A 189 40.47 -55.37 12.47
N GLN A 190 39.20 -55.51 12.84
CA GLN A 190 38.53 -56.82 12.92
C GLN A 190 38.43 -57.51 11.56
N GLU A 191 38.10 -56.76 10.51
CA GLU A 191 38.02 -57.26 9.14
C GLU A 191 39.39 -57.71 8.63
N ILE A 192 40.44 -56.90 8.84
CA ILE A 192 41.83 -57.25 8.51
C ILE A 192 42.26 -58.51 9.26
N ALA A 193 41.95 -58.61 10.55
CA ALA A 193 42.30 -59.79 11.35
C ALA A 193 41.58 -61.06 10.86
N ALA A 194 40.29 -60.94 10.49
CA ALA A 194 39.51 -62.03 9.92
C ALA A 194 40.07 -62.46 8.56
N ALA A 195 40.36 -61.52 7.67
CA ALA A 195 40.95 -61.76 6.36
C ALA A 195 42.34 -62.40 6.47
N ALA A 196 43.19 -61.93 7.39
CA ALA A 196 44.51 -62.51 7.65
C ALA A 196 44.42 -63.95 8.16
N LYS A 197 43.46 -64.24 9.05
CA LYS A 197 43.20 -65.60 9.55
C LYS A 197 42.72 -66.52 8.42
N GLN A 198 41.85 -66.02 7.55
CA GLN A 198 41.35 -66.75 6.39
C GLN A 198 42.49 -67.06 5.40
N ALA A 199 43.27 -66.06 5.01
CA ALA A 199 44.42 -66.23 4.13
C ALA A 199 45.45 -67.24 4.68
N ARG A 200 45.72 -67.21 5.99
CA ARG A 200 46.59 -68.21 6.64
C ARG A 200 46.04 -69.63 6.53
N ARG A 201 44.73 -69.81 6.69
CA ARG A 201 44.07 -71.13 6.56
C ARG A 201 44.16 -71.64 5.13
N GLU A 202 43.89 -70.77 4.16
CA GLU A 202 43.98 -71.10 2.72
C GLU A 202 45.42 -71.49 2.33
N LEU A 203 46.43 -70.71 2.76
CA LEU A 203 47.84 -71.03 2.53
C LEU A 203 48.23 -72.36 3.18
N THR A 204 47.77 -72.62 4.40
CA THR A 204 48.06 -73.89 5.10
C THR A 204 47.45 -75.07 4.34
N SER A 205 46.19 -74.96 3.90
CA SER A 205 45.53 -76.00 3.10
C SER A 205 46.28 -76.25 1.79
N HIS A 206 46.60 -75.19 1.05
CA HIS A 206 47.30 -75.31 -0.23
C HIS A 206 48.70 -75.93 -0.07
N THR A 207 49.41 -75.56 1.01
CA THR A 207 50.72 -76.13 1.32
C THR A 207 50.60 -77.61 1.68
N ALA A 208 49.59 -78.01 2.45
CA ALA A 208 49.32 -79.40 2.76
C ALA A 208 49.01 -80.22 1.50
N ASP A 209 48.19 -79.69 0.60
CA ASP A 209 47.87 -80.33 -0.68
C ASP A 209 49.12 -80.53 -1.55
N LEU A 210 49.99 -79.50 -1.64
CA LEU A 210 51.26 -79.60 -2.35
C LEU A 210 52.21 -80.62 -1.72
N ALA A 211 52.31 -80.64 -0.38
CA ALA A 211 53.14 -81.61 0.33
C ALA A 211 52.67 -83.05 0.08
N VAL A 212 51.34 -83.30 0.12
CA VAL A 212 50.76 -84.61 -0.20
C VAL A 212 51.00 -84.98 -1.67
N ALA A 213 50.88 -84.03 -2.60
CA ALA A 213 51.15 -84.27 -4.01
C ALA A 213 52.63 -84.62 -4.27
N LEU A 214 53.57 -83.95 -3.59
CA LEU A 214 55.00 -84.27 -3.65
C LEU A 214 55.32 -85.63 -3.02
N ALA A 215 54.77 -85.91 -1.83
CA ALA A 215 54.92 -87.21 -1.19
C ALA A 215 54.40 -88.35 -2.09
N ARG A 216 53.24 -88.17 -2.72
CA ARG A 216 52.69 -89.14 -3.69
C ARG A 216 53.63 -89.39 -4.87
N LYS A 217 54.31 -88.36 -5.37
CA LYS A 217 55.30 -88.51 -6.45
C LYS A 217 56.58 -89.22 -5.98
N GLN A 218 57.00 -89.00 -4.73
CA GLN A 218 58.23 -89.55 -4.19
C GLN A 218 58.09 -90.99 -3.67
N ILE A 219 56.88 -91.40 -3.26
CA ILE A 219 56.60 -92.78 -2.83
C ILE A 219 56.72 -93.72 -4.04
N HIS A 220 57.71 -94.60 -3.99
CA HIS A 220 57.82 -95.78 -4.86
C HIS A 220 57.62 -97.01 -4.00
N VAL A 221 56.58 -97.78 -4.29
CA VAL A 221 56.28 -99.02 -3.56
C VAL A 221 56.99 -100.17 -4.24
N ASP A 222 58.03 -100.69 -3.60
CA ASP A 222 58.69 -101.92 -4.00
C ASP A 222 58.09 -103.13 -3.24
N PRO A 223 58.32 -104.37 -3.72
CA PRO A 223 57.75 -105.57 -3.09
C PRO A 223 58.17 -105.77 -1.63
N ALA A 224 59.35 -105.26 -1.24
CA ALA A 224 59.85 -105.35 0.13
C ALA A 224 59.11 -104.40 1.09
N THR A 225 58.83 -103.17 0.66
CA THR A 225 58.07 -102.17 1.41
C THR A 225 56.62 -102.62 1.61
N ASP A 226 55.99 -103.23 0.61
CA ASP A 226 54.62 -103.74 0.70
C ASP A 226 54.48 -104.83 1.78
N GLN A 227 55.37 -105.81 1.81
CA GLN A 227 55.39 -106.84 2.86
C GLN A 227 55.63 -106.26 4.25
N ALA A 228 56.47 -105.22 4.37
CA ALA A 228 56.70 -104.51 5.62
C ALA A 228 55.46 -103.74 6.10
N LEU A 229 54.69 -103.13 5.18
CA LEU A 229 53.42 -102.45 5.49
C LEU A 229 52.37 -103.45 5.99
N VAL A 230 52.21 -104.59 5.32
CA VAL A 230 51.24 -105.64 5.72
C VAL A 230 51.56 -106.19 7.10
N ARG A 231 52.85 -106.49 7.40
CA ARG A 231 53.27 -106.95 8.73
C ARG A 231 53.00 -105.90 9.83
N ASN A 232 53.29 -104.63 9.56
CA ASN A 232 53.02 -103.54 10.50
C ASN A 232 51.52 -103.32 10.73
N PHE A 233 50.70 -103.42 9.68
CA PHE A 233 49.24 -103.27 9.79
C PHE A 233 48.64 -104.43 10.59
N ALA A 234 49.05 -105.67 10.32
CA ALA A 234 48.67 -106.84 11.11
C ALA A 234 49.09 -106.69 12.58
N GLY A 235 50.30 -106.21 12.85
CA GLY A 235 50.79 -105.93 14.21
C GLY A 235 49.97 -104.85 14.94
N LYS A 236 49.51 -103.80 14.23
CA LYS A 236 48.63 -102.76 14.81
C LYS A 236 47.22 -103.29 15.10
N LEU A 237 46.66 -104.16 14.27
CA LEU A 237 45.36 -104.78 14.54
C LEU A 237 45.42 -105.70 15.76
N LEU A 238 46.51 -106.46 15.90
CA LEU A 238 46.75 -107.32 17.06
C LEU A 238 46.99 -106.52 18.35
N SER A 239 47.63 -105.34 18.25
CA SER A 239 47.89 -104.46 19.41
C SER A 239 46.70 -103.57 19.78
N GLY A 240 45.91 -103.11 18.81
CA GLY A 240 44.74 -102.23 19.00
C GLY A 240 43.52 -102.97 19.56
N ASN A 241 43.44 -104.29 19.39
CA ASN A 241 42.38 -105.13 19.96
C ASN A 241 42.61 -105.49 21.45
N GLY A 242 43.72 -105.03 22.06
CA GLY A 242 44.07 -105.29 23.46
C GLY A 242 43.72 -104.17 24.45
N GLY A 243 43.19 -103.02 24.00
CA GLY A 243 42.92 -101.83 24.82
C GLY A 243 41.45 -101.63 25.19
N LYS A 244 41.00 -102.34 26.22
CA LYS A 244 39.83 -102.05 27.09
C LYS A 244 39.60 -100.52 27.26
N GLY A 245 38.39 -99.98 27.23
CA GLY A 245 37.31 -100.34 28.15
C GLY A 245 37.68 -99.94 29.58
N GLY A 246 37.56 -98.67 29.94
CA GLY A 246 37.94 -98.16 31.25
C GLY A 246 37.47 -96.75 31.56
N ARG A 247 36.23 -96.67 32.08
CA ARG A 247 35.57 -95.59 32.84
C ARG A 247 35.25 -94.28 32.12
#